data_AF-A0A958AL78-F1
#
_entry.id   AF-A0A958AL78-F1
#
_cell.length_a   1.000
_cell.length_b   1.000
_cell.length_c   1.000
_cell.angle_alpha   90.00
_cell.angle_beta   90.00
_cell.angle_gamma   90.00
#
_symmetry.space_group_name_H-M   'P 1'
#
loop_
_entity.id
_entity.type
_entity.pdbx_description
1 polymer ?
#
loop_
_entity_poly.entity_id
_entity_poly.type
_entity_poly.pdbx_seq_one_letter_code
_entity_poly.pdbx_strand_id
1 'polypeptide(L)'
;LWIFVLGPLTSMGFYLEPNPRIAGPLSWQSFWQTYPYLLGLGPLWFVALLLIFSVGYVAWRLMMGNRATTVSNSAAQISVRTIGLFALSLALVSYLFRIIVPLGQSVHLFVDFLDFPTFAYLPQYLSFFVVGVVASRYDWFEQIPRSQGIIGFVAAMVAMVLLFPVVFFGGLPDKFLGNGHWQSALYTLWDSMLAVGLCLAVIPFFRRFFNGQGHFGSFLARHSYAVYILHSPIIVLVAWAVQGIDVEPWLKFGIVAAIGVSLSFLVAYGVRKVPYASRIL
;
A
#
# COMPACT_ATOMS: atom_id res chain seq x y z
N LEU A 1 5.21 11.72 -16.27
CA LEU A 1 6.42 10.87 -16.10
C LEU A 1 6.05 9.41 -15.84
N TRP A 2 5.40 9.08 -14.72
CA TRP A 2 5.10 7.68 -14.41
C TRP A 2 4.20 7.01 -15.48
N ILE A 3 2.97 7.50 -15.66
CA ILE A 3 1.96 6.89 -16.55
C ILE A 3 2.51 6.65 -17.96
N PHE A 4 3.20 7.64 -18.52
CA PHE A 4 3.61 7.65 -19.93
C PHE A 4 5.02 7.12 -20.20
N VAL A 5 5.86 6.92 -19.18
CA VAL A 5 7.27 6.52 -19.40
C VAL A 5 7.65 5.36 -18.52
N LEU A 6 7.55 5.52 -17.19
CA LEU A 6 8.00 4.50 -16.25
C LEU A 6 7.06 3.28 -16.22
N GLY A 7 5.74 3.48 -16.38
CA GLY A 7 4.77 2.40 -16.48
C GLY A 7 5.09 1.44 -17.64
N PRO A 8 5.14 1.95 -18.89
CA PRO A 8 5.57 1.18 -20.05
C PRO A 8 6.92 0.48 -19.89
N LEU A 9 7.93 1.16 -19.31
CA LEU A 9 9.24 0.58 -19.03
C LEU A 9 9.17 -0.57 -18.01
N THR A 10 8.35 -0.43 -16.97
CA THR A 10 8.15 -1.48 -15.95
C THR A 10 7.44 -2.68 -16.54
N SER A 11 6.53 -2.46 -17.49
CA SER A 11 5.82 -3.52 -18.19
C SER A 11 6.68 -4.23 -19.24
N MET A 12 7.97 -3.90 -19.40
CA MET A 12 8.89 -4.61 -20.30
C MET A 12 8.97 -6.12 -20.00
N GLY A 13 8.77 -6.54 -18.76
CA GLY A 13 8.66 -7.96 -18.39
C GLY A 13 7.57 -8.72 -19.15
N PHE A 14 6.44 -8.07 -19.48
CA PHE A 14 5.36 -8.67 -20.27
C PHE A 14 5.76 -8.98 -21.72
N TYR A 15 6.86 -8.42 -22.20
CA TYR A 15 7.40 -8.66 -23.54
C TYR A 15 8.46 -9.75 -23.56
N LEU A 16 8.90 -10.23 -22.40
CA LEU A 16 9.97 -11.21 -22.23
C LEU A 16 9.44 -12.63 -21.98
N GLU A 17 8.14 -12.78 -21.67
CA GLU A 17 7.44 -14.06 -21.58
C GLU A 17 6.35 -14.18 -22.67
N PRO A 18 5.95 -15.41 -23.05
CA PRO A 18 4.83 -15.62 -23.98
C PRO A 18 3.52 -15.06 -23.42
N ASN A 19 3.20 -13.82 -23.78
CA ASN A 19 1.99 -13.16 -23.34
C ASN A 19 0.84 -13.46 -24.32
N PRO A 20 -0.34 -13.95 -23.85
CA PRO A 20 -1.51 -14.19 -24.69
C PRO A 20 -1.96 -12.96 -25.50
N ARG A 21 -1.59 -11.75 -25.06
CA ARG A 21 -1.92 -10.48 -25.72
C ARG A 21 -0.91 -10.05 -26.79
N ILE A 22 0.23 -10.74 -26.92
CA ILE A 22 1.26 -10.48 -27.93
C ILE A 22 1.35 -11.71 -28.83
N ALA A 23 0.40 -11.81 -29.76
CA ALA A 23 0.37 -12.87 -30.76
C ALA A 23 1.30 -12.52 -31.93
N GLY A 24 2.62 -12.56 -31.72
CA GLY A 24 3.60 -12.36 -32.80
C GLY A 24 4.97 -11.84 -32.35
N PRO A 25 5.95 -11.77 -33.27
CA PRO A 25 7.27 -11.22 -32.99
C PRO A 25 7.17 -9.75 -32.57
N LEU A 26 8.04 -9.33 -31.63
CA LEU A 26 8.15 -7.96 -31.14
C LEU A 26 8.49 -7.00 -32.30
N SER A 27 7.50 -6.31 -32.82
CA SER A 27 7.64 -5.28 -33.84
C SER A 27 7.34 -3.90 -33.27
N TRP A 28 7.82 -2.84 -33.93
CA TRP A 28 7.47 -1.46 -33.57
C TRP A 28 5.96 -1.23 -33.60
N GLN A 29 5.26 -1.88 -34.55
CA GLN A 29 3.82 -1.79 -34.68
C GLN A 29 3.08 -2.47 -33.52
N SER A 30 3.50 -3.68 -33.13
CA SER A 30 2.91 -4.36 -31.97
C SER A 30 3.15 -3.59 -30.67
N PHE A 31 4.31 -2.95 -30.51
CA PHE A 31 4.57 -2.09 -29.35
C PHE A 31 3.55 -0.95 -29.25
N TRP A 32 3.32 -0.19 -30.33
CA TRP A 32 2.35 0.92 -30.31
C TRP A 32 0.90 0.46 -30.12
N GLN A 33 0.54 -0.73 -30.58
CA GLN A 33 -0.77 -1.32 -30.34
C GLN A 33 -0.96 -1.74 -28.88
N THR A 34 0.10 -2.24 -28.23
CA THR A 34 0.06 -2.62 -26.81
C THR A 34 0.23 -1.42 -25.88
N TYR A 35 0.91 -0.36 -26.31
CA TYR A 35 1.29 0.79 -25.49
C TYR A 35 0.14 1.41 -24.68
N PRO A 36 -1.07 1.65 -25.23
CA PRO A 36 -2.20 2.15 -24.44
C PRO A 36 -2.54 1.28 -23.24
N TYR A 37 -2.38 -0.04 -23.35
CA TYR A 37 -2.64 -1.00 -22.27
C TYR A 37 -1.51 -1.09 -21.23
N LEU A 38 -0.36 -0.49 -21.52
CA LEU A 38 0.75 -0.35 -20.56
C LEU A 38 0.63 0.93 -19.73
N LEU A 39 -0.24 1.86 -20.15
CA LEU A 39 -0.50 3.06 -19.41
C LEU A 39 -1.30 2.70 -18.16
N GLY A 40 -0.80 3.12 -17.01
CA GLY A 40 -1.46 2.86 -15.75
C GLY A 40 -0.84 3.65 -14.62
N LEU A 41 -1.61 3.84 -13.54
CA LEU A 41 -1.12 4.50 -12.34
C LEU A 41 0.03 3.73 -11.67
N GLY A 42 0.17 2.43 -11.92
CA GLY A 42 1.20 1.61 -11.26
C GLY A 42 1.19 1.86 -9.73
N PRO A 43 2.34 1.97 -9.04
CA PRO A 43 2.37 2.27 -7.62
C PRO A 43 1.74 3.63 -7.28
N LEU A 44 1.61 4.58 -8.21
CA LEU A 44 0.99 5.88 -7.91
C LEU A 44 -0.53 5.81 -7.66
N TRP A 45 -1.18 4.66 -7.89
CA TRP A 45 -2.64 4.52 -7.64
C TRP A 45 -3.00 4.90 -6.20
N PHE A 46 -2.15 4.54 -5.23
CA PHE A 46 -2.38 4.84 -3.83
C PHE A 46 -2.22 6.34 -3.53
N VAL A 47 -1.24 7.00 -4.16
CA VAL A 47 -1.04 8.45 -4.03
C VAL A 47 -2.23 9.21 -4.62
N ALA A 48 -2.74 8.75 -5.77
CA ALA A 48 -3.95 9.31 -6.37
C ALA A 48 -5.18 9.15 -5.45
N LEU A 49 -5.34 7.98 -4.82
CA LEU A 49 -6.42 7.74 -3.86
C LEU A 49 -6.31 8.68 -2.65
N LEU A 50 -5.11 8.84 -2.08
CA LEU A 50 -4.89 9.79 -0.98
C LEU A 50 -5.18 11.24 -1.38
N LEU A 51 -4.86 11.62 -2.61
CA LEU A 51 -5.20 12.95 -3.13
C LEU A 51 -6.72 13.14 -3.20
N ILE A 52 -7.46 12.14 -3.69
CA ILE A 52 -8.94 12.17 -3.71
C ILE A 52 -9.49 12.35 -2.29
N PHE A 53 -9.02 11.56 -1.32
CA PHE A 53 -9.44 11.70 0.07
C PHE A 53 -9.10 13.06 0.67
N SER A 54 -7.94 13.61 0.34
CA SER A 54 -7.49 14.92 0.82
C SER A 54 -8.35 16.05 0.25
N VAL A 55 -8.65 16.02 -1.06
CA VAL A 55 -9.54 16.98 -1.71
C VAL A 55 -10.95 16.88 -1.13
N GLY A 56 -11.46 15.65 -0.95
CA GLY A 56 -12.76 15.41 -0.31
C GLY A 56 -12.82 15.96 1.11
N TYR A 57 -11.76 15.78 1.90
CA TYR A 57 -11.65 16.33 3.24
C TYR A 57 -11.65 17.86 3.24
N VAL A 58 -10.92 18.50 2.32
CA VAL A 58 -10.90 19.97 2.18
C VAL A 58 -12.29 20.47 1.80
N ALA A 59 -12.95 19.86 0.80
CA ALA A 59 -14.30 20.22 0.39
C ALA A 59 -15.29 20.13 1.56
N TRP A 60 -15.26 19.02 2.31
CA TRP A 60 -16.06 18.83 3.51
C TRP A 60 -15.84 19.95 4.55
N ARG A 61 -14.58 20.32 4.79
CA ARG A 61 -14.21 21.39 5.74
C ARG A 61 -14.67 22.77 5.30
N LEU A 62 -14.65 23.05 3.99
CA LEU A 62 -15.18 24.29 3.43
C LEU A 62 -16.71 24.36 3.59
N MET A 63 -17.41 23.24 3.36
CA MET A 63 -18.87 23.16 3.49
C MET A 63 -19.35 23.29 4.94
N MET A 64 -18.68 22.64 5.88
CA MET A 64 -19.08 22.64 7.30
C MET A 64 -18.74 23.94 8.04
N GLY A 65 -18.12 24.90 7.34
CA GLY A 65 -17.52 26.08 7.94
C GLY A 65 -16.27 25.68 8.72
N ASN A 66 -15.21 26.49 8.61
CA ASN A 66 -13.94 26.25 9.30
C ASN A 66 -14.07 26.54 10.81
N ARG A 67 -14.99 25.84 11.50
CA ARG A 67 -15.12 25.86 12.96
C ARG A 67 -13.77 25.42 13.50
N ALA A 68 -13.00 26.38 14.00
CA ALA A 68 -11.81 26.14 14.78
C ALA A 68 -12.26 25.27 15.95
N THR A 69 -12.08 23.97 15.79
CA THR A 69 -12.26 23.01 16.86
C THR A 69 -11.08 23.29 17.75
N THR A 70 -11.28 24.11 18.78
CA THR A 70 -10.37 24.21 19.91
C THR A 70 -10.28 22.82 20.50
N VAL A 71 -9.27 22.07 20.04
CA VAL A 71 -9.00 20.75 20.58
C VAL A 71 -8.54 20.98 22.00
N SER A 72 -9.41 20.67 22.95
CA SER A 72 -9.05 20.61 24.35
C SER A 72 -7.94 19.57 24.51
N ASN A 73 -6.82 19.98 25.12
CA ASN A 73 -5.63 19.15 25.38
C ASN A 73 -5.89 17.89 26.23
N SER A 74 -7.13 17.64 26.66
CA SER A 74 -7.54 16.34 27.20
C SER A 74 -7.91 15.40 26.06
N ALA A 75 -6.92 14.96 25.28
CA ALA A 75 -7.08 13.83 24.38
C ALA A 75 -7.44 12.60 25.23
N ALA A 76 -8.72 12.20 25.23
CA ALA A 76 -9.15 11.01 25.93
C ALA A 76 -8.35 9.81 25.40
N GLN A 77 -7.63 9.14 26.30
CA GLN A 77 -6.83 7.97 25.95
C GLN A 77 -7.74 6.90 25.32
N ILE A 78 -7.43 6.48 24.10
CA ILE A 78 -8.26 5.50 23.38
C ILE A 78 -8.24 4.19 24.15
N SER A 79 -9.42 3.69 24.52
CA SER A 79 -9.54 2.39 25.19
C SER A 79 -9.24 1.24 24.23
N VAL A 80 -8.59 0.18 24.73
CA VAL A 80 -8.40 -1.08 23.99
C VAL A 80 -9.73 -1.65 23.51
N ARG A 81 -10.82 -1.45 24.27
CA ARG A 81 -12.16 -1.87 23.87
C ARG A 81 -12.62 -1.14 22.61
N THR A 82 -12.41 0.17 22.54
CA THR A 82 -12.76 0.98 21.37
C THR A 82 -11.96 0.56 20.14
N ILE A 83 -10.67 0.27 20.31
CA ILE A 83 -9.80 -0.26 19.26
C ILE A 83 -10.31 -1.62 18.76
N GLY A 84 -10.65 -2.53 19.68
CA GLY A 84 -11.18 -3.85 19.33
C GLY A 84 -12.52 -3.76 18.60
N LEU A 85 -13.44 -2.91 19.08
CA LEU A 85 -14.71 -2.64 18.39
C LEU A 85 -14.49 -2.07 17.00
N PHE A 86 -13.56 -1.11 16.86
CA PHE A 86 -13.21 -0.57 15.55
C PHE A 86 -12.68 -1.66 14.60
N ALA A 87 -11.78 -2.54 15.05
CA ALA A 87 -11.26 -3.63 14.24
C ALA A 87 -12.37 -4.61 13.79
N LEU A 88 -13.30 -4.94 14.69
CA LEU A 88 -14.45 -5.81 14.38
C LEU A 88 -15.45 -5.13 13.43
N SER A 89 -15.77 -3.86 13.66
CA SER A 89 -16.63 -3.09 12.76
C SER A 89 -15.99 -2.95 11.38
N LEU A 90 -14.69 -2.71 11.31
CA LEU A 90 -13.95 -2.65 10.06
C LEU A 90 -14.00 -3.99 9.31
N ALA A 91 -13.81 -5.11 10.02
CA ALA A 91 -13.92 -6.44 9.42
C ALA A 91 -15.32 -6.70 8.85
N LEU A 92 -16.37 -6.31 9.58
CA LEU A 92 -17.76 -6.46 9.15
C LEU A 92 -18.07 -5.58 7.94
N VAL A 93 -17.73 -4.30 7.98
CA VAL A 93 -17.97 -3.38 6.85
C VAL A 93 -17.19 -3.82 5.61
N SER A 94 -15.93 -4.22 5.77
CA SER A 94 -15.13 -4.77 4.67
C SER A 94 -15.72 -6.05 4.11
N TYR A 95 -16.28 -6.93 4.94
CA TYR A 95 -16.97 -8.13 4.49
C TYR A 95 -18.21 -7.81 3.68
N LEU A 96 -19.09 -6.94 4.19
CA LEU A 96 -20.29 -6.51 3.48
C LEU A 96 -19.95 -5.82 2.16
N PHE A 97 -18.91 -5.00 2.14
CA PHE A 97 -18.43 -4.36 0.92
C PHE A 97 -17.91 -5.38 -0.10
N ARG A 98 -17.21 -6.43 0.35
CA ARG A 98 -16.70 -7.53 -0.51
C ARG A 98 -17.80 -8.44 -1.07
N ILE A 99 -19.05 -8.33 -0.59
CA ILE A 99 -20.21 -8.96 -1.25
C ILE A 99 -20.49 -8.27 -2.60
N ILE A 100 -20.33 -6.94 -2.65
CA ILE A 100 -20.61 -6.12 -3.83
C ILE A 100 -19.36 -6.00 -4.71
N VAL A 101 -18.20 -5.80 -4.09
CA VAL A 101 -16.91 -5.64 -4.78
C VAL A 101 -15.92 -6.70 -4.27
N PRO A 102 -15.88 -7.89 -4.91
CA PRO A 102 -14.94 -8.94 -4.57
C PRO A 102 -13.48 -8.50 -4.77
N LEU A 103 -12.57 -9.15 -4.04
CA LEU A 103 -11.13 -9.06 -4.22
C LEU A 103 -10.73 -9.51 -5.63
N GLY A 104 -9.68 -8.88 -6.16
CA GLY A 104 -9.18 -9.14 -7.50
C GLY A 104 -9.92 -8.37 -8.61
N GLN A 105 -10.99 -7.65 -8.28
CA GLN A 105 -11.64 -6.74 -9.22
C GLN A 105 -10.96 -5.37 -9.19
N SER A 106 -10.40 -4.95 -10.33
CA SER A 106 -9.99 -3.57 -10.56
C SER A 106 -11.20 -2.74 -10.98
N VAL A 107 -11.33 -1.53 -10.42
CA VAL A 107 -12.34 -0.57 -10.87
C VAL A 107 -11.66 0.48 -11.73
N HIS A 108 -12.15 0.62 -12.96
CA HIS A 108 -11.75 1.67 -13.90
C HIS A 108 -12.55 2.93 -13.58
N LEU A 109 -11.88 4.00 -13.15
CA LEU A 109 -12.55 5.27 -12.81
C LEU A 109 -12.33 6.29 -13.93
N PHE A 110 -13.40 6.64 -14.66
CA PHE A 110 -13.46 7.64 -15.74
C PHE A 110 -12.62 7.37 -17.00
N VAL A 111 -11.44 6.74 -16.89
CA VAL A 111 -10.53 6.47 -18.02
C VAL A 111 -9.79 5.15 -17.80
N ASP A 112 -9.57 4.38 -18.86
CA ASP A 112 -9.02 3.00 -18.82
C ASP A 112 -7.60 2.88 -18.23
N PHE A 113 -6.86 3.99 -18.04
CA PHE A 113 -5.53 3.98 -17.41
C PHE A 113 -5.54 4.43 -15.92
N LEU A 114 -6.71 4.82 -15.38
CA LEU A 114 -6.91 5.15 -13.96
C LEU A 114 -7.47 3.94 -13.21
N ASP A 115 -6.61 2.93 -13.06
CA ASP A 115 -6.99 1.67 -12.42
C ASP A 115 -6.69 1.68 -10.93
N PHE A 116 -7.70 1.33 -10.14
CA PHE A 116 -7.57 1.07 -8.71
C PHE A 116 -7.58 -0.45 -8.47
N PRO A 117 -6.41 -1.10 -8.36
CA PRO A 117 -6.30 -2.56 -8.37
C PRO A 117 -6.91 -3.25 -7.15
N THR A 118 -7.08 -2.52 -6.04
CA THR A 118 -7.51 -3.08 -4.76
C THR A 118 -8.72 -2.33 -4.21
N PHE A 119 -9.73 -2.06 -5.03
CA PHE A 119 -10.89 -1.27 -4.61
C PHE A 119 -11.69 -1.93 -3.47
N ALA A 120 -11.66 -3.26 -3.36
CA ALA A 120 -12.24 -4.03 -2.25
C ALA A 120 -11.73 -3.63 -0.85
N TYR A 121 -10.62 -2.90 -0.76
CA TYR A 121 -10.04 -2.38 0.49
C TYR A 121 -10.46 -0.93 0.78
N LEU A 122 -11.34 -0.32 -0.02
CA LEU A 122 -11.79 1.06 0.17
C LEU A 122 -12.30 1.34 1.60
N PRO A 123 -13.11 0.48 2.25
CA PRO A 123 -13.52 0.72 3.63
C PRO A 123 -12.35 0.89 4.58
N GLN A 124 -11.30 0.09 4.41
CA GLN A 124 -10.07 0.14 5.22
C GLN A 124 -9.23 1.38 4.91
N TYR A 125 -9.03 1.70 3.63
CA TYR A 125 -8.30 2.90 3.23
C TYR A 125 -8.95 4.18 3.75
N LEU A 126 -10.28 4.31 3.58
CA LEU A 126 -11.01 5.46 4.06
C LEU A 126 -10.99 5.53 5.60
N SER A 127 -11.20 4.40 6.28
CA SER A 127 -11.19 4.35 7.74
C SER A 127 -9.84 4.78 8.32
N PHE A 128 -8.73 4.28 7.78
CA PHE A 128 -7.39 4.68 8.23
C PHE A 128 -7.04 6.11 7.86
N PHE A 129 -7.51 6.62 6.72
CA PHE A 129 -7.36 8.04 6.40
C PHE A 129 -8.07 8.91 7.44
N VAL A 130 -9.33 8.62 7.74
CA VAL A 130 -10.12 9.37 8.74
C VAL A 130 -9.50 9.25 10.13
N VAL A 131 -9.15 8.04 10.57
CA VAL A 131 -8.46 7.81 11.85
C VAL A 131 -7.13 8.54 11.88
N GLY A 132 -6.37 8.58 10.80
CA GLY A 132 -5.12 9.34 10.71
C GLY A 132 -5.32 10.85 10.87
N VAL A 133 -6.34 11.42 10.22
CA VAL A 133 -6.71 12.83 10.39
C VAL A 133 -7.10 13.12 11.84
N VAL A 134 -7.90 12.27 12.47
CA VAL A 134 -8.28 12.42 13.88
C VAL A 134 -7.05 12.28 14.79
N ALA A 135 -6.26 11.23 14.59
CA ALA A 135 -5.06 10.95 15.37
C ALA A 135 -4.05 12.11 15.33
N SER A 136 -3.89 12.76 14.18
CA SER A 136 -3.01 13.93 14.02
C SER A 136 -3.50 15.19 14.74
N ARG A 137 -4.80 15.27 15.04
CA ARG A 137 -5.40 16.43 15.72
C ARG A 137 -5.38 16.31 17.24
N TYR A 138 -5.38 15.08 17.75
CA TYR A 138 -5.41 14.77 19.18
C TYR A 138 -4.08 14.16 19.66
N ASP A 139 -3.02 14.27 18.84
CA ASP A 139 -1.66 13.75 19.12
C ASP A 139 -1.63 12.27 19.55
N TRP A 140 -2.56 11.46 19.03
CA TRP A 140 -2.65 10.04 19.39
C TRP A 140 -1.37 9.27 19.05
N PHE A 141 -0.70 9.63 17.95
CA PHE A 141 0.55 9.00 17.54
C PHE A 141 1.67 9.11 18.59
N GLU A 142 1.68 10.19 19.38
CA GLU A 142 2.65 10.39 20.47
C GLU A 142 2.20 9.73 21.78
N GLN A 143 0.88 9.59 21.97
CA GLN A 143 0.28 9.15 23.22
C GLN A 143 -0.03 7.65 23.30
N ILE A 144 0.01 6.90 22.19
CA ILE A 144 -0.23 5.44 22.22
C ILE A 144 0.76 4.78 23.20
N PRO A 145 0.27 4.14 24.29
CA PRO A 145 1.12 3.52 25.29
C PRO A 145 1.73 2.21 24.76
N ARG A 146 2.89 1.84 25.30
CA ARG A 146 3.59 0.59 24.94
C ARG A 146 2.70 -0.65 25.12
N SER A 147 1.87 -0.69 26.15
CA SER A 147 0.95 -1.80 26.42
C SER A 147 -0.03 -2.02 25.26
N GLN A 148 -0.62 -0.95 24.71
CA GLN A 148 -1.50 -1.04 23.55
C GLN A 148 -0.76 -1.50 22.30
N GLY A 149 0.49 -1.07 22.10
CA GLY A 149 1.31 -1.58 21.01
C GLY A 149 1.62 -3.07 21.12
N ILE A 150 1.92 -3.57 22.32
CA ILE A 150 2.12 -5.01 22.56
C ILE A 150 0.81 -5.78 22.35
N ILE A 151 -0.31 -5.28 22.88
CA ILE A 151 -1.63 -5.91 22.69
C ILE A 151 -1.96 -5.99 21.19
N GLY A 152 -1.76 -4.90 20.45
CA GLY A 152 -1.95 -4.86 19.00
C GLY A 152 -1.05 -5.86 18.27
N PHE A 153 0.23 -5.93 18.63
CA PHE A 153 1.15 -6.91 18.06
C PHE A 153 0.72 -8.36 18.33
N VAL A 154 0.38 -8.69 19.58
CA VAL A 154 -0.09 -10.02 19.96
C VAL A 154 -1.38 -10.36 19.22
N ALA A 155 -2.34 -9.42 19.14
CA ALA A 155 -3.57 -9.63 18.39
C ALA A 155 -3.31 -9.89 16.90
N ALA A 156 -2.40 -9.14 16.28
CA ALA A 156 -1.98 -9.35 14.89
C ALA A 156 -1.32 -10.73 14.70
N MET A 157 -0.45 -11.15 15.61
CA MET A 157 0.21 -12.46 15.55
C MET A 157 -0.75 -13.61 15.82
N VAL A 158 -1.69 -13.46 16.75
CA VAL A 158 -2.73 -14.44 17.01
C VAL A 158 -3.64 -14.58 15.80
N ALA A 159 -4.07 -13.47 15.19
CA ALA A 159 -4.80 -13.50 13.93
C ALA A 159 -3.99 -14.20 12.84
N MET A 160 -2.70 -13.87 12.69
CA MET A 160 -1.81 -14.51 11.74
C MET A 160 -1.72 -16.02 11.96
N VAL A 161 -1.54 -16.50 13.18
CA VAL A 161 -1.39 -17.95 13.43
C VAL A 161 -2.73 -18.70 13.30
N LEU A 162 -3.82 -18.12 13.77
CA LEU A 162 -5.11 -18.82 13.86
C LEU A 162 -5.96 -18.70 12.58
N LEU A 163 -5.99 -17.52 11.96
CA LEU A 163 -6.90 -17.23 10.86
C LEU A 163 -6.23 -17.41 9.49
N PHE A 164 -4.94 -17.10 9.36
CA PHE A 164 -4.23 -17.25 8.06
C PHE A 164 -4.29 -18.68 7.52
N PRO A 165 -4.00 -19.74 8.32
CA PRO A 165 -4.01 -21.10 7.78
C PRO A 165 -5.40 -21.55 7.32
N VAL A 166 -6.46 -21.11 8.02
CA VAL A 166 -7.84 -21.42 7.67
C VAL A 166 -8.21 -20.82 6.32
N VAL A 167 -7.75 -19.61 6.03
CA VAL A 167 -8.00 -18.95 4.74
C VAL A 167 -7.17 -19.58 3.62
N PHE A 168 -5.87 -19.81 3.84
CA PHE A 168 -4.93 -20.17 2.78
C PHE A 168 -4.80 -21.68 2.53
N PHE A 169 -4.88 -22.52 3.57
CA PHE A 169 -4.74 -23.97 3.47
C PHE A 169 -6.08 -24.72 3.56
N GLY A 170 -7.19 -24.01 3.82
CA GLY A 170 -8.54 -24.58 3.91
C GLY A 170 -9.15 -25.09 2.59
N GLY A 171 -8.42 -25.03 1.47
CA GLY A 171 -8.79 -25.68 0.21
C GLY A 171 -9.90 -25.01 -0.61
N LEU A 172 -10.23 -23.74 -0.36
CA LEU A 172 -11.33 -23.02 -1.03
C LEU A 172 -10.92 -21.62 -1.53
N PRO A 173 -9.94 -21.53 -2.46
CA PRO A 173 -9.34 -20.25 -2.85
C PRO A 173 -10.35 -19.25 -3.45
N ASP A 174 -11.33 -19.69 -4.22
CA ASP A 174 -12.27 -18.73 -4.83
C ASP A 174 -13.25 -18.13 -3.81
N LYS A 175 -13.43 -18.77 -2.65
CA LYS A 175 -14.42 -18.36 -1.65
C LYS A 175 -13.92 -17.27 -0.72
N PHE A 176 -12.61 -17.01 -0.63
CA PHE A 176 -12.10 -15.88 0.16
C PHE A 176 -12.28 -14.54 -0.56
N LEU A 177 -12.45 -14.57 -1.90
CA LEU A 177 -12.47 -13.37 -2.73
C LEU A 177 -13.66 -12.45 -2.42
N GLY A 178 -14.80 -12.96 -1.94
CA GLY A 178 -15.97 -12.13 -1.67
C GLY A 178 -17.28 -12.90 -1.80
N ASN A 179 -18.29 -12.26 -2.40
CA ASN A 179 -19.57 -12.87 -2.77
C ASN A 179 -20.40 -13.44 -1.61
N GLY A 180 -20.18 -12.95 -0.39
CA GLY A 180 -20.97 -13.37 0.80
C GLY A 180 -20.59 -14.73 1.37
N HIS A 181 -19.42 -15.26 1.03
CA HIS A 181 -18.90 -16.48 1.64
C HIS A 181 -18.31 -16.21 3.04
N TRP A 182 -18.55 -17.12 3.99
CA TRP A 182 -18.04 -17.00 5.36
C TRP A 182 -16.50 -17.00 5.42
N GLN A 183 -15.82 -17.62 4.46
CA GLN A 183 -14.36 -17.57 4.32
C GLN A 183 -13.88 -16.13 4.06
N SER A 184 -14.63 -15.36 3.27
CA SER A 184 -14.33 -13.94 3.05
C SER A 184 -14.48 -13.14 4.35
N ALA A 185 -15.47 -13.47 5.19
CA ALA A 185 -15.62 -12.85 6.51
C ALA A 185 -14.45 -13.16 7.46
N LEU A 186 -13.94 -14.40 7.45
CA LEU A 186 -12.74 -14.75 8.21
C LEU A 186 -11.50 -14.03 7.68
N TYR A 187 -11.40 -13.89 6.36
CA TYR A 187 -10.30 -13.17 5.73
C TYR A 187 -10.33 -11.68 6.06
N THR A 188 -11.49 -11.01 6.03
CA THR A 188 -11.59 -9.60 6.43
C THR A 188 -11.33 -9.40 7.93
N LEU A 189 -11.70 -10.37 8.76
CA LEU A 189 -11.38 -10.35 10.19
C LEU A 189 -9.86 -10.44 10.41
N TRP A 190 -9.21 -11.42 9.79
CA TRP A 190 -7.76 -11.56 9.81
C TRP A 190 -7.05 -10.29 9.36
N ASP A 191 -7.44 -9.78 8.20
CA ASP A 191 -6.87 -8.61 7.54
C ASP A 191 -7.04 -7.34 8.40
N SER A 192 -8.24 -7.09 8.93
CA SER A 192 -8.51 -5.94 9.79
C SER A 192 -7.76 -6.00 11.12
N MET A 193 -7.69 -7.18 11.74
CA MET A 193 -6.93 -7.39 12.98
C MET A 193 -5.43 -7.20 12.76
N LEU A 194 -4.89 -7.75 11.67
CA LEU A 194 -3.49 -7.60 11.29
C LEU A 194 -3.17 -6.13 11.04
N ALA A 195 -3.99 -5.44 10.25
CA ALA A 195 -3.79 -4.04 9.90
C ALA A 195 -3.84 -3.12 11.13
N VAL A 196 -4.90 -3.19 11.94
CA VAL A 196 -5.03 -2.37 13.16
C VAL A 196 -3.94 -2.71 14.18
N GLY A 197 -3.69 -4.01 14.41
CA GLY A 197 -2.70 -4.48 15.37
C GLY A 197 -1.27 -4.07 15.00
N LEU A 198 -0.90 -4.18 13.73
CA LEU A 198 0.41 -3.73 13.24
C LEU A 198 0.55 -2.21 13.29
N CYS A 199 -0.47 -1.44 12.93
CA CYS A 199 -0.44 0.02 13.10
C CYS A 199 -0.13 0.39 14.56
N LEU A 200 -0.83 -0.21 15.52
CA LEU A 200 -0.61 0.03 16.95
C LEU A 200 0.75 -0.43 17.46
N ALA A 201 1.30 -1.49 16.89
CA ALA A 201 2.61 -2.02 17.29
C ALA A 201 3.77 -1.19 16.74
N VAL A 202 3.70 -0.86 15.45
CA VAL A 202 4.78 -0.21 14.70
C VAL A 202 4.99 1.22 15.17
N ILE A 203 3.93 1.98 15.46
CA ILE A 203 4.04 3.38 15.92
C ILE A 203 4.93 3.51 17.19
N PRO A 204 4.59 2.91 18.35
CA PRO A 204 5.42 3.00 19.55
C PRO A 204 6.76 2.29 19.40
N PHE A 205 6.87 1.27 18.53
CA PHE A 205 8.14 0.61 18.23
C PHE A 205 9.12 1.58 17.55
N PHE A 206 8.71 2.22 16.44
CA PHE A 206 9.55 3.21 15.76
C PHE A 206 9.80 4.44 16.62
N ARG A 207 8.80 4.90 17.38
CA ARG A 207 8.96 6.00 18.33
C ARG A 207 10.01 5.71 19.41
N ARG A 208 10.17 4.45 19.81
CA ARG A 208 11.14 4.06 20.83
C ARG A 208 12.54 3.84 20.27
N PHE A 209 12.65 3.16 19.13
CA PHE A 209 13.94 2.67 18.62
C PHE A 209 14.51 3.49 17.47
N PHE A 210 13.67 4.19 16.72
CA PHE A 210 14.03 4.85 15.46
C PHE A 210 13.59 6.32 15.38
N ASN A 211 13.31 6.96 16.52
CA ASN A 211 12.86 8.36 16.57
C ASN A 211 14.00 9.40 16.46
N GLY A 212 15.16 8.98 15.95
CA GLY A 212 16.32 9.84 15.75
C GLY A 212 16.54 10.11 14.25
N GLN A 213 16.70 11.39 13.88
CA GLN A 213 17.01 11.78 12.50
C GLN A 213 18.52 12.03 12.33
N GLY A 214 19.29 10.95 12.15
CA GLY A 214 20.71 11.04 11.76
C GLY A 214 20.92 11.36 10.28
N HIS A 215 22.17 11.54 9.85
CA HIS A 215 22.53 11.79 8.45
C HIS A 215 21.95 10.72 7.49
N PHE A 216 22.09 9.44 7.86
CA PHE A 216 21.57 8.33 7.08
C PHE A 216 20.03 8.31 7.03
N GLY A 217 19.36 8.50 8.17
CA GLY A 217 17.90 8.57 8.22
C GLY A 217 17.33 9.75 7.42
N SER A 218 17.98 10.91 7.51
CA SER A 218 17.61 12.08 6.70
C SER A 218 17.81 11.82 5.21
N PHE A 219 18.91 11.15 4.82
CA PHE A 219 19.14 10.74 3.44
C PHE A 219 18.01 9.83 2.93
N LEU A 220 17.68 8.76 3.65
CA LEU A 220 16.62 7.83 3.25
C LEU A 220 15.26 8.53 3.14
N ALA A 221 14.88 9.31 4.16
CA ALA A 221 13.62 10.05 4.19
C ALA A 221 13.48 10.99 2.99
N ARG A 222 14.56 11.72 2.68
CA ARG A 222 14.57 12.67 1.57
C ARG A 222 14.36 12.01 0.21
N HIS A 223 14.77 10.75 0.03
CA HIS A 223 14.69 10.05 -1.26
C HIS A 223 13.53 9.05 -1.35
N SER A 224 12.78 8.86 -0.27
CA SER A 224 11.72 7.85 -0.16
C SER A 224 10.66 7.96 -1.25
N TYR A 225 10.19 9.18 -1.56
CA TYR A 225 9.19 9.41 -2.61
C TYR A 225 9.75 9.13 -4.01
N ALA A 226 10.99 9.54 -4.28
CA ALA A 226 11.68 9.20 -5.52
C ALA A 226 11.84 7.68 -5.68
N VAL A 227 12.25 6.98 -4.61
CA VAL A 227 12.32 5.50 -4.59
C VAL A 227 10.95 4.88 -4.83
N TYR A 228 9.90 5.39 -4.20
CA TYR A 228 8.52 4.92 -4.42
C TYR A 228 8.10 4.98 -5.89
N ILE A 229 8.58 5.97 -6.65
CA ILE A 229 8.30 6.07 -8.08
C ILE A 229 9.27 5.20 -8.90
N LEU A 230 10.55 5.13 -8.54
CA LEU A 230 11.57 4.54 -9.40
C LEU A 230 11.86 3.05 -9.14
N HIS A 231 11.44 2.51 -7.99
CA HIS A 231 11.78 1.14 -7.61
C HIS A 231 11.22 0.10 -8.58
N SER A 232 10.00 0.27 -9.10
CA SER A 232 9.35 -0.75 -9.93
C SER A 232 10.13 -1.06 -11.22
N PRO A 233 10.53 -0.08 -12.07
CA PRO A 233 11.33 -0.40 -13.24
C PRO A 233 12.72 -0.94 -12.87
N ILE A 234 13.32 -0.48 -11.77
CA ILE A 234 14.62 -0.97 -11.30
C ILE A 234 14.54 -2.45 -10.90
N ILE A 235 13.51 -2.84 -10.14
CA ILE A 235 13.32 -4.23 -9.71
C ILE A 235 13.10 -5.14 -10.92
N VAL A 236 12.33 -4.71 -11.93
CA VAL A 236 12.12 -5.48 -13.16
C VAL A 236 13.44 -5.70 -13.90
N LEU A 237 14.26 -4.67 -14.05
CA LEU A 237 15.56 -4.78 -14.71
C LEU A 237 16.54 -5.69 -13.93
N VAL A 238 16.55 -5.60 -12.60
CA VAL A 238 17.38 -6.46 -11.75
C VAL A 238 16.91 -7.92 -11.84
N ALA A 239 15.60 -8.16 -11.73
CA ALA A 239 15.02 -9.50 -11.85
C ALA A 239 15.32 -10.14 -13.21
N TRP A 240 15.21 -9.36 -14.28
CA TRP A 240 15.58 -9.79 -15.63
C TRP A 240 17.07 -10.10 -15.73
N ALA A 241 17.96 -9.26 -15.19
CA ALA A 241 19.39 -9.49 -15.24
C ALA A 241 19.82 -10.79 -14.51
N VAL A 242 19.11 -11.17 -13.44
CA VAL A 242 19.39 -12.41 -12.70
C VAL A 242 18.54 -13.61 -13.16
N GLN A 243 17.72 -13.48 -14.19
CA GLN A 243 16.74 -14.50 -14.57
C GLN A 243 17.41 -15.85 -14.84
N GLY A 244 18.55 -15.86 -15.55
CA GLY A 244 19.31 -17.06 -15.91
C GLY A 244 20.22 -17.60 -14.81
N ILE A 245 20.19 -17.03 -13.61
CA ILE A 245 20.95 -17.53 -12.47
C ILE A 245 20.09 -18.55 -11.73
N ASP A 246 20.44 -19.82 -11.82
CA ASP A 246 19.77 -20.91 -11.10
C ASP A 246 20.30 -21.02 -9.68
N VAL A 247 19.63 -20.34 -8.76
CA VAL A 247 19.84 -20.40 -7.31
C VAL A 247 18.52 -20.64 -6.60
N GLU A 248 18.62 -21.09 -5.35
CA GLU A 248 17.46 -21.32 -4.49
C GLU A 248 16.56 -20.05 -4.44
N PRO A 249 15.22 -20.18 -4.54
CA PRO A 249 14.31 -19.03 -4.67
C PRO A 249 14.42 -17.98 -3.57
N TRP A 250 14.55 -18.38 -2.30
CA TRP A 250 14.68 -17.43 -1.18
C TRP A 250 16.01 -16.67 -1.23
N LEU A 251 17.08 -17.34 -1.62
CA LEU A 251 18.38 -16.70 -1.86
C LEU A 251 18.31 -15.74 -3.04
N LYS A 252 17.68 -16.14 -4.16
CA LYS A 252 17.47 -15.27 -5.33
C LYS A 252 16.70 -14.01 -4.94
N PHE A 253 15.62 -14.19 -4.18
CA PHE A 253 14.82 -13.09 -3.64
C PHE A 253 15.66 -12.15 -2.77
N GLY A 254 16.46 -12.69 -1.83
CA GLY A 254 17.35 -11.89 -0.98
C GLY A 254 18.36 -11.06 -1.78
N ILE A 255 18.97 -11.65 -2.80
CA ILE A 255 19.91 -10.98 -3.70
C ILE A 255 19.21 -9.85 -4.48
N VAL A 256 18.07 -10.15 -5.10
CA VAL A 256 17.29 -9.16 -5.87
C VAL A 256 16.81 -8.03 -4.97
N ALA A 257 16.36 -8.32 -3.75
CA ALA A 257 15.92 -7.31 -2.79
C ALA A 257 17.08 -6.40 -2.36
N ALA A 258 18.24 -6.96 -2.00
CA ALA A 258 19.41 -6.19 -1.58
C ALA A 258 19.91 -5.27 -2.70
N ILE A 259 20.03 -5.80 -3.92
CA ILE A 259 20.45 -5.03 -5.09
C ILE A 259 19.39 -4.00 -5.48
N GLY A 260 18.13 -4.40 -5.55
CA GLY A 260 17.01 -3.55 -5.95
C GLY A 260 16.81 -2.35 -5.03
N VAL A 261 16.85 -2.56 -3.71
CA VAL A 261 16.77 -1.46 -2.73
C VAL A 261 17.95 -0.51 -2.88
N SER A 262 19.17 -1.05 -2.94
CA SER A 262 20.39 -0.24 -3.05
C SER A 262 20.41 0.60 -4.33
N LEU A 263 20.12 -0.02 -5.48
CA LEU A 263 20.03 0.66 -6.77
C LEU A 263 18.90 1.70 -6.78
N SER A 264 17.75 1.41 -6.17
CA SER A 264 16.66 2.37 -6.09
C SER A 264 17.07 3.66 -5.38
N PHE A 265 17.78 3.56 -4.26
CA PHE A 265 18.30 4.74 -3.55
C PHE A 265 19.41 5.45 -4.34
N LEU A 266 20.30 4.72 -5.01
CA LEU A 266 21.36 5.30 -5.83
C LEU A 266 20.80 6.08 -7.02
N VAL A 267 19.86 5.49 -7.75
CA VAL A 267 19.19 6.15 -8.89
C VAL A 267 18.36 7.33 -8.41
N ALA A 268 17.59 7.18 -7.33
CA ALA A 268 16.85 8.29 -6.73
C ALA A 268 17.76 9.47 -6.33
N TYR A 269 18.93 9.18 -5.76
CA TYR A 269 19.93 10.20 -5.43
C TYR A 269 20.46 10.90 -6.68
N GLY A 270 20.78 10.17 -7.74
CA GLY A 270 21.22 10.73 -9.02
C GLY A 270 20.16 11.62 -9.67
N VAL A 271 18.93 11.11 -9.78
CA VAL A 271 17.80 11.83 -10.40
C VAL A 271 17.52 13.15 -9.70
N ARG A 272 17.61 13.19 -8.37
CA ARG A 272 17.36 14.42 -7.60
C ARG A 272 18.46 15.47 -7.70
N LYS A 273 19.63 15.16 -8.28
CA LYS A 273 20.64 16.17 -8.62
C LYS A 273 20.29 16.97 -9.86
N VAL A 274 19.37 16.48 -10.69
CA VAL A 274 18.92 17.20 -11.89
C VAL A 274 18.08 18.41 -11.43
N PRO A 275 18.35 19.63 -11.93
CA PRO A 275 17.52 20.79 -11.61
C PRO A 275 16.05 20.49 -11.96
N TYR A 276 15.12 20.98 -11.14
CA TYR A 276 13.66 20.70 -11.18
C TYR A 276 13.20 19.36 -10.59
N ALA A 277 13.95 18.27 -10.76
CA ALA A 277 13.57 16.97 -10.18
C ALA A 277 13.49 17.02 -8.64
N SER A 278 14.38 17.78 -8.00
CA SER A 278 14.40 17.98 -6.54
C SER A 278 13.21 18.74 -5.96
N ARG A 279 12.44 19.47 -6.79
CA ARG A 279 11.25 20.21 -6.33
C ARG A 279 9.99 19.35 -6.28
N ILE A 280 9.97 18.27 -7.05
CA ILE A 280 8.82 17.36 -7.20
C ILE A 280 9.07 16.04 -6.45
N LEU A 281 10.33 15.60 -6.36
CA LEU A 281 10.78 14.33 -5.78
C LEU A 281 11.53 14.51 -4.46
#